data_AF-C0ZFL1-F1
#
_entry.id   AF-C0ZFL1-F1
#
_cell.length_a   1.000
_cell.length_b   1.000
_cell.length_c   1.000
_cell.angle_alpha   90.00
_cell.angle_beta   90.00
_cell.angle_gamma   90.00
#
_symmetry.space_group_name_H-M   'P 1'
#
loop_
_entity.id
_entity.type
_entity.pdbx_description
1 polymer ?
#
loop_
_entity_poly.entity_id
_entity_poly.type
_entity_poly.pdbx_seq_one_letter_code
_entity_poly.pdbx_strand_id
1 'polypeptide(L)'
;MAYEFGRFKSITIDKRLTTLVQRERFYHELCHILRHSGRQLMMPAAFRELQEWDARNFTRYAALPLHMLKNYDYKQPEILDTLSEQFKVTPELYADRLQRIKLKLSCNPIRFIS
;
A
#
# COMPACT_ATOMS: atom_id res chain seq x y z
N MET A 1 -5.87 9.24 9.78
CA MET A 1 -7.34 9.25 9.80
C MET A 1 -7.89 10.03 8.61
N ALA A 2 -8.69 9.37 7.80
CA ALA A 2 -9.56 9.96 6.79
C ALA A 2 -10.81 10.56 7.44
N TYR A 3 -11.20 11.75 6.98
CA TYR A 3 -12.40 12.45 7.41
C TYR A 3 -13.19 12.92 6.19
N GLU A 4 -14.52 12.77 6.26
CA GLU A 4 -15.44 13.17 5.20
C GLU A 4 -16.66 13.88 5.81
N PHE A 5 -16.97 15.07 5.29
CA PHE A 5 -18.15 15.85 5.65
C PHE A 5 -18.73 16.55 4.42
N GLY A 6 -19.87 16.05 3.94
CA GLY A 6 -20.46 16.52 2.69
C GLY A 6 -19.48 16.34 1.52
N ARG A 7 -19.10 17.45 0.88
CA ARG A 7 -18.11 17.46 -0.22
C ARG A 7 -16.67 17.63 0.26
N PHE A 8 -16.46 17.90 1.54
CA PHE A 8 -15.13 18.10 2.10
C PHE A 8 -14.53 16.74 2.51
N LYS A 9 -13.27 16.53 2.12
CA LYS A 9 -12.48 15.35 2.51
C LYS A 9 -11.11 15.79 3.00
N SER A 10 -10.60 15.17 4.05
CA SER A 10 -9.26 15.44 4.56
C SER A 10 -8.56 14.19 5.06
N ILE A 11 -7.24 14.15 4.92
CA ILE A 11 -6.36 13.11 5.46
C ILE A 11 -5.51 13.73 6.56
N THR A 12 -5.59 13.17 7.76
CA THR A 12 -4.76 13.55 8.91
C THR A 12 -3.73 12.48 9.19
N ILE A 13 -2.46 12.87 9.23
CA ILE A 13 -1.30 11.99 9.49
C ILE A 13 -0.62 12.40 10.79
N ASP A 14 -0.21 11.42 11.60
CA ASP A 14 0.54 11.70 12.83
C ASP A 14 1.98 12.12 12.51
N LYS A 15 2.28 13.39 12.79
CA LYS A 15 3.59 14.00 12.55
C LYS A 15 4.74 13.38 13.34
N ARG A 16 4.46 12.61 14.38
CA ARG A 16 5.47 11.96 15.24
C ARG A 16 6.05 10.70 14.60
N LEU A 17 5.40 10.17 13.56
CA LEU A 17 5.86 8.99 12.84
C LEU A 17 7.01 9.36 11.88
N THR A 18 7.82 8.38 11.51
CA THR A 18 8.85 8.59 10.48
C THR A 18 8.20 8.90 9.13
N THR A 19 8.89 9.64 8.25
CA THR A 19 8.37 10.02 6.94
C THR A 19 7.90 8.83 6.10
N LEU A 20 8.58 7.68 6.22
CA LEU A 20 8.22 6.44 5.53
C LEU A 20 6.86 5.92 6.02
N VAL A 21 6.68 5.83 7.34
CA VAL A 21 5.42 5.39 7.94
C VAL A 21 4.29 6.39 7.63
N GLN A 22 4.59 7.70 7.63
CA GLN A 22 3.63 8.72 7.25
C GLN A 22 3.12 8.53 5.81
N ARG A 23 4.00 8.19 4.86
CA ARG A 23 3.60 7.88 3.47
C ARG A 23 2.70 6.66 3.38
N GLU A 24 3.00 5.60 4.11
CA GLU A 24 2.14 4.42 4.12
C GLU A 24 0.76 4.69 4.71
N ARG A 25 0.73 5.46 5.82
CA ARG A 25 -0.52 5.95 6.41
C ARG A 25 -1.28 6.81 5.41
N PHE A 26 -0.62 7.70 4.68
CA PHE A 26 -1.26 8.49 3.64
C PHE A 26 -1.99 7.63 2.61
N TYR A 27 -1.33 6.62 2.03
CA TYR A 27 -2.00 5.72 1.07
C TYR A 27 -3.15 4.93 1.69
N HIS A 28 -3.03 4.55 2.96
CA HIS A 28 -4.09 3.84 3.69
C HIS A 28 -5.33 4.73 3.86
N GLU A 29 -5.16 5.97 4.33
CA GLU A 29 -6.26 6.94 4.46
C GLU A 29 -6.84 7.36 3.10
N LEU A 30 -5.99 7.44 2.07
CA LEU A 30 -6.44 7.68 0.71
C LEU A 30 -7.36 6.55 0.22
N CYS A 31 -7.07 5.29 0.57
CA CYS A 31 -7.97 4.17 0.28
C CYS A 31 -9.35 4.40 0.91
N HIS A 32 -9.39 4.79 2.18
CA HIS A 32 -10.67 5.04 2.86
C HIS A 32 -11.50 6.10 2.13
N ILE A 33 -10.88 7.20 1.70
CA ILE A 33 -11.56 8.27 0.96
C ILE A 33 -12.06 7.83 -0.43
N LEU A 34 -11.29 6.98 -1.12
CA LEU A 34 -11.56 6.61 -2.51
C LEU A 34 -12.51 5.41 -2.64
N ARG A 35 -12.43 4.45 -1.72
CA ARG A 35 -13.03 3.11 -1.89
C ARG A 35 -14.01 2.74 -0.80
N HIS A 36 -13.98 3.43 0.34
CA HIS A 36 -14.82 3.09 1.48
C HIS A 36 -15.86 4.17 1.73
N SER A 37 -16.98 3.76 2.31
CA SER A 37 -18.07 4.65 2.70
C SER A 37 -18.66 4.16 4.02
N GLY A 38 -19.26 5.09 4.77
CA GLY A 38 -19.85 4.83 6.08
C GLY A 38 -18.93 5.18 7.25
N ARG A 39 -19.53 5.42 8.42
CA ARG A 39 -18.80 5.74 9.66
C ARG A 39 -18.31 4.45 10.31
N GLN A 40 -16.98 4.22 10.33
CA GLN A 40 -16.36 3.03 10.93
C GLN A 40 -16.81 2.76 12.38
N LEU A 41 -17.12 3.81 13.15
CA LEU A 41 -17.60 3.69 14.54
C LEU A 41 -18.97 3.01 14.67
N MET A 42 -19.80 3.05 13.63
CA MET A 42 -21.14 2.46 13.62
C MET A 42 -21.21 1.17 12.80
N MET A 43 -20.06 0.72 12.28
CA MET A 43 -19.97 -0.42 11.38
C MET A 43 -19.74 -1.73 12.16
N PRO A 44 -20.39 -2.84 11.78
CA PRO A 44 -20.10 -4.14 12.38
C PRO A 44 -18.63 -4.52 12.21
N ALA A 45 -18.08 -5.25 13.18
CA ALA A 45 -16.65 -5.56 13.24
C ALA A 45 -16.11 -6.20 11.95
N ALA A 46 -16.82 -7.17 11.38
CA ALA A 46 -16.41 -7.86 10.15
C ALA A 46 -16.29 -6.91 8.94
N PHE A 47 -17.20 -5.94 8.80
CA PHE A 47 -17.11 -4.95 7.71
C PHE A 47 -15.96 -3.98 7.91
N ARG A 48 -15.69 -3.58 9.16
CA ARG A 48 -14.50 -2.76 9.49
C ARG A 48 -13.22 -3.52 9.15
N GLU A 49 -13.12 -4.79 9.56
CA GLU A 49 -11.96 -5.64 9.23
C GLU A 49 -11.75 -5.80 7.73
N LEU A 50 -12.84 -5.95 6.97
CA LEU A 50 -12.79 -6.00 5.51
C LEU A 50 -12.22 -4.69 4.90
N GLN A 51 -12.68 -3.53 5.37
CA GLN A 51 -12.14 -2.24 4.92
C GLN A 51 -10.67 -2.09 5.28
N GLU A 52 -10.27 -2.45 6.49
CA GLU A 52 -8.87 -2.40 6.93
C GLU A 52 -7.99 -3.35 6.11
N TRP A 53 -8.51 -4.53 5.75
CA TRP A 53 -7.82 -5.47 4.86
C TRP A 53 -7.65 -4.90 3.45
N ASP A 54 -8.70 -4.30 2.87
CA ASP A 54 -8.63 -3.68 1.55
C ASP A 54 -7.68 -2.47 1.54
N ALA A 55 -7.73 -1.62 2.57
CA ALA A 55 -6.83 -0.49 2.72
C ALA A 55 -5.36 -0.91 2.81
N ARG A 56 -5.02 -1.96 3.57
CA ARG A 56 -3.66 -2.52 3.59
C ARG A 56 -3.22 -3.04 2.23
N ASN A 57 -4.12 -3.69 1.48
CA ASN A 57 -3.83 -4.14 0.12
C ASN A 57 -3.62 -2.96 -0.82
N PHE A 58 -4.52 -1.98 -0.81
CA PHE A 58 -4.41 -0.77 -1.60
C PHE A 58 -3.07 -0.06 -1.37
N THR A 59 -2.66 0.13 -0.11
CA THR A 59 -1.37 0.76 0.24
C THR A 59 -0.20 0.09 -0.48
N ARG A 60 -0.14 -1.24 -0.50
CA ARG A 60 0.93 -1.98 -1.21
C ARG A 60 0.96 -1.68 -2.70
N TYR A 61 -0.20 -1.68 -3.37
CA TYR A 61 -0.26 -1.46 -4.81
C TYR A 61 -0.03 -0.01 -5.20
N ALA A 62 -0.56 0.93 -4.41
CA ALA A 62 -0.44 2.36 -4.64
C ALA A 62 0.98 2.87 -4.35
N ALA A 63 1.60 2.38 -3.28
CA ALA A 63 2.96 2.77 -2.92
C ALA A 63 4.03 2.06 -3.77
N LEU A 64 3.76 0.84 -4.24
CA LEU A 64 4.68 0.01 -5.02
C LEU A 64 4.00 -0.58 -6.27
N PRO A 65 3.75 0.24 -7.30
CA PRO A 65 3.09 -0.19 -8.53
C PRO A 65 3.93 -1.22 -9.29
N LEU A 66 3.29 -2.30 -9.75
CA LEU A 66 4.00 -3.41 -10.38
C LEU A 66 4.80 -2.98 -11.63
N HIS A 67 4.25 -2.10 -12.45
CA HIS A 67 4.91 -1.67 -13.69
C HIS A 67 6.20 -0.88 -13.43
N MET A 68 6.32 -0.18 -12.30
CA MET A 68 7.56 0.50 -11.90
C MET A 68 8.59 -0.51 -11.39
N LEU A 69 8.13 -1.51 -10.63
CA LEU A 69 8.99 -2.56 -10.08
C LEU A 69 9.62 -3.49 -11.14
N LYS A 70 9.01 -3.62 -12.33
CA LYS A 70 9.52 -4.51 -13.39
C LYS A 70 10.85 -4.04 -13.99
N ASN A 71 11.21 -2.77 -13.83
CA ASN A 71 12.35 -2.17 -14.51
C ASN A 71 13.66 -2.29 -13.72
N TYR A 72 13.65 -2.96 -12.57
CA TYR A 72 14.81 -3.07 -11.69
C TYR A 72 15.46 -4.44 -11.78
N ASP A 73 16.80 -4.46 -11.67
CA ASP A 73 17.58 -5.67 -11.56
C ASP A 73 17.72 -6.09 -10.09
N TYR A 74 16.93 -7.09 -9.69
CA TYR A 74 16.89 -7.61 -8.33
C TYR A 74 18.12 -8.43 -7.93
N LYS A 75 19.08 -8.65 -8.84
CA LYS A 75 20.34 -9.35 -8.53
C LYS A 75 21.39 -8.42 -7.94
N GLN A 76 21.19 -7.11 -8.03
CA GLN A 76 22.14 -6.13 -7.50
C GLN A 76 22.19 -6.18 -5.97
N PRO A 77 23.39 -6.20 -5.37
CA PRO A 77 23.54 -5.93 -3.94
C PRO A 77 22.88 -4.59 -3.61
N GLU A 78 22.24 -4.48 -2.43
CA GLU A 78 21.62 -3.23 -1.95
C GLU A 78 20.39 -2.72 -2.73
N ILE A 79 19.84 -3.51 -3.66
CA ILE A 79 18.65 -3.12 -4.44
C ILE A 79 17.43 -2.83 -3.54
N LEU A 80 17.33 -3.49 -2.38
CA LEU A 80 16.25 -3.27 -1.42
C LEU A 80 16.32 -1.85 -0.81
N ASP A 81 17.51 -1.39 -0.45
CA ASP A 81 17.73 -0.07 0.15
C ASP A 81 17.49 1.02 -0.90
N THR A 82 18.03 0.83 -2.11
CA THR A 82 17.79 1.73 -3.25
C THR A 82 16.30 1.90 -3.53
N LEU A 83 15.55 0.81 -3.54
CA LEU A 83 14.12 0.84 -3.84
C LEU A 83 13.29 1.41 -2.70
N SER A 84 13.63 1.08 -1.45
CA SER A 84 13.04 1.70 -0.26
C SER A 84 13.19 3.22 -0.30
N GLU A 85 14.39 3.72 -0.66
CA GLU A 85 14.66 5.14 -0.82
C GLU A 85 13.91 5.77 -1.99
N GLN A 86 13.78 5.09 -3.14
CA GLN A 86 13.09 5.64 -4.31
C GLN A 86 11.58 5.71 -4.10
N PHE A 87 10.97 4.66 -3.58
CA PHE A 87 9.53 4.61 -3.35
C PHE A 87 9.11 5.26 -2.02
N LYS A 88 10.08 5.58 -1.16
CA LYS A 88 9.89 6.24 0.14
C LYS A 88 8.85 5.48 0.99
N VAL A 89 9.04 4.17 1.11
CA VAL A 89 8.21 3.25 1.91
C VAL A 89 9.07 2.56 2.95
N THR A 90 8.46 1.90 3.92
CA THR A 90 9.20 1.08 4.88
C THR A 90 9.78 -0.17 4.20
N PRO A 91 10.94 -0.66 4.66
CA PRO A 91 11.50 -1.94 4.19
C PRO A 91 10.51 -3.11 4.34
N GLU A 92 9.66 -3.09 5.38
CA GLU A 92 8.67 -4.12 5.65
C GLU A 92 7.58 -4.17 4.58
N LEU A 93 7.01 -3.01 4.20
CA LEU A 93 6.00 -2.93 3.14
C LEU A 93 6.60 -3.39 1.80
N TYR A 94 7.85 -3.02 1.57
CA TYR A 94 8.59 -3.40 0.39
C TYR A 94 8.83 -4.91 0.30
N ALA A 95 9.32 -5.53 1.38
CA ALA A 95 9.55 -6.96 1.46
C ALA A 95 8.26 -7.77 1.25
N ASP A 96 7.16 -7.40 1.93
CA ASP A 96 5.86 -8.06 1.74
C ASP A 96 5.36 -7.93 0.29
N ARG A 97 5.55 -6.77 -0.35
CA ARG A 97 5.17 -6.57 -1.74
C ARG A 97 5.93 -7.49 -2.68
N LEU A 98 7.25 -7.59 -2.55
CA LEU A 98 8.09 -8.46 -3.38
C LEU A 98 7.75 -9.93 -3.19
N GLN A 99 7.55 -10.37 -1.94
CA GLN A 99 7.15 -11.74 -1.65
C GLN A 99 5.84 -12.11 -2.36
N ARG A 100 4.83 -11.23 -2.32
CA ARG A 100 3.55 -11.44 -3.02
C ARG A 100 3.70 -11.49 -4.53
N ILE A 101 4.55 -10.64 -5.11
CA ILE A 101 4.84 -10.67 -6.54
C ILE A 101 5.48 -12.01 -6.91
N LYS A 102 6.49 -12.45 -6.16
CA LYS A 102 7.16 -13.75 -6.37
C LYS A 102 6.17 -14.91 -6.32
N LEU A 103 5.32 -14.96 -5.30
CA LEU A 103 4.28 -15.99 -5.16
C LEU A 103 3.29 -15.98 -6.34
N LYS A 104 2.87 -14.80 -6.78
CA LYS A 104 1.96 -14.67 -7.93
C LYS A 104 2.60 -15.11 -9.24
N LEU A 105 3.90 -14.86 -9.42
CA LEU A 105 4.66 -15.29 -10.60
C LEU A 105 4.91 -16.80 -10.57
N SER A 106 5.27 -17.38 -9.43
CA SER A 106 5.47 -18.82 -9.29
C SER A 106 4.19 -19.64 -9.50
N CYS A 107 3.04 -19.08 -9.12
CA CYS A 107 1.74 -19.73 -9.31
C CYS A 107 1.10 -19.47 -10.68
N ASN A 108 1.72 -18.68 -11.57
CA ASN A 108 1.12 -18.28 -12.85
C ASN A 108 2.17 -18.11 -13.98
N PRO A 109 2.82 -19.19 -14.43
CA PRO A 109 3.92 -19.14 -15.41
C PRO A 109 3.51 -18.67 -16.83
N ILE A 110 2.22 -18.56 -17.15
CA ILE A 110 1.72 -18.43 -18.53
C ILE A 110 1.67 -16.97 -19.04
N ARG A 111 1.84 -15.95 -18.19
CA ARG A 111 1.56 -14.54 -18.57
C ARG A 111 2.74 -13.65 -18.96
N PHE A 112 3.94 -14.19 -19.15
CA PHE A 112 5.12 -13.38 -19.52
C PHE A 112 5.78 -13.78 -20.85
N ILE A 113 5.16 -14.68 -21.64
CA ILE A 113 5.55 -14.98 -23.02
C ILE A 113 4.42 -14.50 -23.94
N SER A 114 4.30 -13.18 -24.08
CA SER A 114 3.52 -12.53 -25.14
C SER A 114 4.06 -11.13 -25.35
#